data_AF-A0A932C1M0-F1
#
_entry.id   AF-A0A932C1M0-F1
#
_cell.length_a   1.000
_cell.length_b   1.000
_cell.length_c   1.000
_cell.angle_alpha   90.00
_cell.angle_beta   90.00
_cell.angle_gamma   90.00
#
_symmetry.space_group_name_H-M   'P 1'
#
loop_
_entity.id
_entity.type
_entity.pdbx_description
1 polymer ?
#
loop_
_entity_poly.entity_id
_entity_poly.type
_entity_poly.pdbx_seq_one_letter_code
_entity_poly.pdbx_strand_id
1 'polypeptide(L)'
;MTTAPAKLFAKGSTVHGTLEYLGAMHGPGTLARVLGALPPLLRARLETVAPTGELDYDDLVMLWSVADAALSPTVPDWSEQAGAFSIAHRGSDMYGGLLRKATPDEFLQQSVSLFQLFYHPGDIALVEHGAKSAVVRLVGFDARTPAFCRRQVGGLAKAIDLAGGAASEVRHVRCALEGDAFCEWSLAWK
;
A
#
# COMPACT_ATOMS: atom_id res chain seq x y z
N MET A 1 11.35 -30.28 -3.78
CA MET A 1 11.99 -29.32 -4.70
C MET A 1 11.47 -27.94 -4.31
N THR A 2 12.29 -27.13 -3.67
CA THR A 2 11.88 -25.78 -3.21
C THR A 2 12.02 -24.85 -4.40
N THR A 3 10.90 -24.48 -5.02
CA THR A 3 10.86 -23.49 -6.09
C THR A 3 11.46 -22.20 -5.54
N ALA A 4 12.37 -21.56 -6.28
CA ALA A 4 12.88 -20.24 -5.90
C ALA A 4 11.68 -19.29 -5.72
N PRO A 5 11.67 -18.44 -4.67
CA PRO A 5 10.56 -17.53 -4.44
C PRO A 5 10.37 -16.64 -5.67
N ALA A 6 9.11 -16.47 -6.08
CA ALA A 6 8.77 -15.63 -7.22
C ALA A 6 9.28 -14.20 -6.99
N LYS A 7 9.84 -13.60 -8.04
CA LYS A 7 10.28 -12.21 -7.98
C LYS A 7 9.06 -11.30 -7.82
N LEU A 8 9.14 -10.38 -6.86
CA LEU A 8 8.09 -9.43 -6.52
C LEU A 8 8.40 -8.07 -7.11
N PHE A 9 7.38 -7.38 -7.55
CA PHE A 9 7.50 -6.08 -8.19
C PHE A 9 6.51 -5.09 -7.63
N ALA A 10 6.89 -3.82 -7.70
CA ALA A 10 5.99 -2.70 -7.48
C ALA A 10 6.05 -1.74 -8.67
N LYS A 11 4.98 -0.95 -8.85
CA LYS A 11 4.96 0.16 -9.81
C LYS A 11 5.59 1.41 -9.21
N GLY A 12 6.23 2.23 -10.03
CA GLY A 12 6.86 3.48 -9.64
C GLY A 12 5.91 4.42 -8.91
N SER A 13 4.61 4.40 -9.21
CA SER A 13 3.57 5.16 -8.51
C SER A 13 3.59 4.96 -6.99
N THR A 14 4.02 3.79 -6.50
CA THR A 14 4.19 3.51 -5.06
C THR A 14 5.37 4.26 -4.43
N VAL A 15 6.46 4.43 -5.19
CA VAL A 15 7.63 5.25 -4.83
C VAL A 15 7.21 6.71 -4.82
N HIS A 16 6.62 7.19 -5.92
CA HIS A 16 6.14 8.57 -6.06
C HIS A 16 5.19 8.95 -4.94
N GLY A 17 4.16 8.13 -4.67
CA GLY A 17 3.21 8.38 -3.58
C GLY A 17 3.87 8.43 -2.20
N THR A 18 4.93 7.65 -1.98
CA THR A 18 5.71 7.72 -0.73
C THR A 18 6.50 9.03 -0.64
N LEU A 19 7.24 9.40 -1.69
CA LEU A 19 8.05 10.63 -1.68
C LEU A 19 7.19 11.90 -1.60
N GLU A 20 6.04 11.91 -2.28
CA GLU A 20 5.06 12.99 -2.21
C GLU A 20 4.46 13.13 -0.82
N TYR A 21 4.06 12.03 -0.17
CA TYR A 21 3.61 12.04 1.22
C TYR A 21 4.68 12.64 2.14
N LEU A 22 5.94 12.19 2.01
CA LEU A 22 7.04 12.70 2.82
C LEU A 22 7.24 14.21 2.64
N GLY A 23 7.24 14.68 1.39
CA GLY A 23 7.40 16.10 1.09
C GLY A 23 6.22 16.96 1.56
N ALA A 24 4.99 16.50 1.31
CA ALA A 24 3.77 17.25 1.62
C ALA A 24 3.46 17.28 3.12
N MET A 25 3.63 16.15 3.82
CA MET A 25 3.21 16.02 5.23
C MET A 25 4.33 16.31 6.21
N HIS A 26 5.59 16.07 5.83
CA HIS A 26 6.76 16.16 6.74
C HIS A 26 7.84 17.14 6.26
N GLY A 27 7.59 17.81 5.14
CA GLY A 27 8.43 18.87 4.59
C GLY A 27 9.69 18.38 3.85
N PRO A 28 10.35 19.30 3.13
CA PRO A 28 11.50 18.98 2.27
C PRO A 28 12.71 18.48 3.06
N GLY A 29 12.88 18.89 4.32
CA GLY A 29 13.96 18.42 5.19
C GLY A 29 13.85 16.93 5.51
N THR A 30 12.64 16.44 5.81
CA THR A 30 12.41 15.01 6.06
C THR A 30 12.63 14.19 4.80
N LEU A 31 12.11 14.66 3.66
CA LEU A 31 12.32 14.00 2.37
C LEU A 31 13.81 13.90 2.03
N ALA A 32 14.58 14.99 2.18
CA ALA A 32 16.01 15.01 1.92
C ALA A 32 16.78 14.05 2.85
N ARG A 33 16.41 13.97 4.13
CA ARG A 33 17.00 13.03 5.09
C ARG A 33 16.75 11.57 4.69
N VAL A 34 15.52 11.23 4.30
CA VAL A 34 15.18 9.88 3.83
C VAL A 34 15.95 9.54 2.56
N LEU A 35 15.94 10.42 1.56
CA LEU A 35 16.69 10.19 0.30
C LEU A 35 18.20 10.09 0.52
N GLY A 36 18.75 10.89 1.45
CA GLY A 36 20.17 10.88 1.78
C GLY A 36 20.65 9.61 2.51
N ALA A 37 19.74 8.88 3.15
CA ALA A 37 20.05 7.62 3.83
C ALA A 37 19.95 6.39 2.91
N LEU A 38 19.49 6.55 1.67
CA LEU A 38 19.44 5.46 0.69
C LEU A 38 20.80 5.26 0.01
N PRO A 39 21.14 4.02 -0.39
CA PRO A 39 22.27 3.76 -1.28
C PRO A 39 22.18 4.62 -2.56
N PRO A 40 23.28 5.25 -3.03
CA PRO A 40 23.22 6.19 -4.15
C PRO A 40 22.58 5.63 -5.42
N LEU A 41 22.87 4.37 -5.75
CA LEU A 41 22.28 3.70 -6.91
C LEU A 41 20.78 3.44 -6.75
N LEU A 42 20.33 3.09 -5.55
CA LEU A 42 18.90 2.92 -5.27
C LEU A 42 18.19 4.27 -5.38
N ARG A 43 18.73 5.31 -4.73
CA ARG A 43 18.19 6.67 -4.82
C ARG A 43 18.02 7.11 -6.28
N ALA A 44 19.05 6.95 -7.11
CA ALA A 44 18.99 7.34 -8.52
C ALA A 44 17.90 6.58 -9.29
N ARG A 45 17.67 5.29 -8.98
CA ARG A 45 16.56 4.50 -9.57
C ARG A 45 15.20 5.05 -9.13
N LEU A 46 15.02 5.31 -7.84
CA LEU A 46 13.75 5.81 -7.30
C LEU A 46 13.40 7.22 -7.81
N GLU A 47 14.40 8.06 -8.05
CA GLU A 47 14.22 9.41 -8.61
C GLU A 47 13.86 9.38 -10.11
N THR A 48 14.20 8.30 -10.83
CA THR A 48 14.03 8.21 -12.30
C THR A 48 12.93 7.25 -12.76
N VAL A 49 12.40 6.40 -11.87
CA VAL A 49 11.34 5.45 -12.22
C VAL A 49 10.06 6.18 -12.66
N ALA A 50 9.52 5.82 -13.83
CA ALA A 50 8.24 6.35 -14.28
C ALA A 50 7.09 5.83 -13.40
N PRO A 51 5.96 6.54 -13.25
CA PRO A 51 4.83 6.08 -12.42
C PRO A 51 4.31 4.69 -12.78
N THR A 52 4.33 4.30 -14.06
CA THR A 52 3.92 2.97 -14.54
C THR A 52 5.09 2.00 -14.70
N GLY A 53 6.32 2.47 -14.50
CA GLY A 53 7.53 1.64 -14.55
C GLY A 53 7.57 0.65 -13.41
N GLU A 54 8.25 -0.47 -13.61
CA GLU A 54 8.43 -1.50 -12.60
C GLU A 54 9.75 -1.34 -11.87
N LEU A 55 9.73 -1.64 -10.57
CA LEU A 55 10.91 -1.78 -9.75
C LEU A 55 10.84 -3.08 -8.96
N ASP A 56 12.01 -3.53 -8.51
CA ASP A 56 12.10 -4.62 -7.55
C ASP A 56 11.36 -4.23 -6.27
N TYR A 57 10.56 -5.13 -5.71
CA TYR A 57 9.85 -4.82 -4.48
C TYR A 57 10.81 -4.54 -3.31
N ASP A 58 11.99 -5.15 -3.31
CA ASP A 58 13.00 -4.93 -2.26
C ASP A 58 13.53 -3.48 -2.27
N ASP A 59 13.56 -2.81 -3.44
CA ASP A 59 13.91 -1.39 -3.56
C ASP A 59 12.88 -0.50 -2.83
N LEU A 60 11.59 -0.85 -2.94
CA LEU A 60 10.50 -0.17 -2.25
C LEU A 60 10.50 -0.45 -0.74
N VAL A 61 10.76 -1.70 -0.34
CA VAL A 61 10.89 -2.11 1.06
C VAL A 61 12.03 -1.33 1.73
N MET A 62 13.16 -1.14 1.05
CA MET A 62 14.27 -0.32 1.54
C MET A 62 13.86 1.14 1.74
N LEU A 63 13.15 1.74 0.77
CA LEU A 63 12.61 3.09 0.92
C LEU A 63 11.71 3.21 2.17
N TRP A 64 10.82 2.26 2.38
CA TRP A 64 9.93 2.27 3.54
C TRP A 64 10.67 2.02 4.85
N SER A 65 11.70 1.18 4.86
CA SER A 65 12.53 0.96 6.07
C SER A 65 13.26 2.23 6.48
N VAL A 66 13.84 2.97 5.53
CA VAL A 66 14.52 4.24 5.79
C VAL A 66 13.52 5.32 6.23
N ALA A 67 12.34 5.38 5.60
CA ALA A 67 11.27 6.28 6.02
C ALA A 67 10.77 5.96 7.43
N ASP A 68 10.61 4.68 7.78
CA ASP A 68 10.17 4.25 9.11
C ASP A 68 11.17 4.68 10.19
N ALA A 69 12.47 4.41 9.98
CA ALA A 69 13.51 4.84 10.90
C ALA A 69 13.55 6.37 11.12
N ALA A 70 13.15 7.14 10.10
CA ALA A 70 13.13 8.59 10.14
C ALA A 70 11.87 9.17 10.83
N LEU A 71 10.73 8.46 10.79
CA LEU A 71 9.41 8.97 11.17
C LEU A 71 8.77 8.28 12.36
N SER A 72 8.92 6.96 12.52
CA SER A 72 8.20 6.20 13.56
C SER A 72 8.42 6.68 15.00
N PRO A 73 9.56 7.30 15.39
CA PRO A 73 9.70 7.86 16.74
C PRO A 73 8.75 9.03 17.05
N THR A 74 8.30 9.78 16.03
CA THR A 74 7.46 10.97 16.19
C THR A 74 6.09 10.82 15.54
N VAL A 75 5.97 9.96 14.54
CA VAL A 75 4.76 9.69 13.75
C VAL A 75 4.63 8.16 13.61
N PRO A 76 4.20 7.46 14.66
CA PRO A 76 4.18 5.99 14.69
C PRO A 76 3.23 5.36 13.65
N ASP A 77 2.24 6.11 13.20
CA ASP A 77 1.22 5.73 12.22
C ASP A 77 1.52 6.23 10.79
N TRP A 78 2.72 6.76 10.52
CA TRP A 78 3.06 7.34 9.22
C TRP A 78 2.79 6.41 8.04
N SER A 79 3.02 5.10 8.21
CA SER A 79 2.81 4.09 7.16
C SER A 79 1.34 4.02 6.76
N GLU A 80 0.44 4.04 7.75
CA GLU A 80 -0.99 4.01 7.51
C GLU A 80 -1.45 5.28 6.79
N GLN A 81 -1.01 6.44 7.29
CA GLN A 81 -1.28 7.73 6.66
C GLN A 81 -0.74 7.80 5.23
N ALA A 82 0.45 7.27 4.96
CA ALA A 82 1.05 7.24 3.64
C ALA A 82 0.28 6.32 2.67
N GLY A 83 -0.25 5.19 3.17
CA GLY A 83 -1.16 4.32 2.41
C GLY A 83 -2.44 5.05 1.99
N ALA A 84 -3.10 5.70 2.95
CA ALA A 84 -4.28 6.51 2.70
C ALA A 84 -3.99 7.67 1.71
N PHE A 85 -2.88 8.38 1.92
CA PHE A 85 -2.43 9.46 1.03
C PHE A 85 -2.25 8.98 -0.41
N SER A 86 -1.63 7.81 -0.59
CA SER A 86 -1.35 7.23 -1.91
C SER A 86 -2.64 6.93 -2.68
N ILE A 87 -3.67 6.38 -2.02
CA ILE A 87 -4.97 6.13 -2.64
C ILE A 87 -5.71 7.44 -2.92
N ALA A 88 -5.72 8.37 -1.97
CA ALA A 88 -6.43 9.65 -2.12
C ALA A 88 -5.92 10.48 -3.31
N HIS A 89 -4.61 10.47 -3.56
CA HIS A 89 -3.98 11.26 -4.62
C HIS A 89 -3.70 10.41 -5.86
N ARG A 90 -2.60 9.65 -5.84
CA ARG A 90 -2.15 8.85 -7.01
C ARG A 90 -3.18 7.82 -7.46
N GLY A 91 -3.79 7.08 -6.52
CA GLY A 91 -4.84 6.12 -6.83
C GLY A 91 -6.03 6.80 -7.52
N SER A 92 -6.53 7.89 -6.96
CA SER A 92 -7.61 8.69 -7.54
C SER A 92 -7.29 9.27 -8.91
N ASP A 93 -6.06 9.74 -9.12
CA ASP A 93 -5.62 10.37 -10.36
C ASP A 93 -5.47 9.34 -11.49
N MET A 94 -4.89 8.18 -11.18
CA MET A 94 -4.60 7.15 -12.18
C MET A 94 -5.77 6.19 -12.39
N TYR A 95 -6.50 5.87 -11.32
CA TYR A 95 -7.47 4.77 -11.26
C TYR A 95 -8.81 5.22 -10.65
N GLY A 96 -9.16 6.50 -10.77
CA GLY A 96 -10.38 7.06 -10.19
C GLY A 96 -11.66 6.33 -10.60
N GLY A 97 -11.73 5.78 -11.82
CA GLY A 97 -12.88 4.98 -12.28
C GLY A 97 -13.04 3.62 -11.58
N LEU A 98 -11.97 3.10 -10.97
CA LEU A 98 -11.99 1.88 -10.15
C LEU A 98 -12.29 2.19 -8.68
N LEU A 99 -11.87 3.36 -8.19
CA LEU A 99 -12.03 3.77 -6.79
C LEU A 99 -13.39 4.42 -6.49
N ARG A 100 -13.86 5.32 -7.36
CA ARG A 100 -15.09 6.09 -7.13
C ARG A 100 -16.30 5.29 -7.60
N LYS A 101 -16.78 4.40 -6.73
CA LYS A 101 -17.99 3.60 -6.93
C LYS A 101 -19.17 4.15 -6.13
N ALA A 102 -20.38 3.72 -6.47
CA ALA A 102 -21.56 4.16 -5.73
C ALA A 102 -21.62 3.51 -4.34
N THR A 103 -21.10 2.29 -4.22
CA THR A 103 -21.04 1.53 -2.97
C THR A 103 -19.70 0.80 -2.78
N PRO A 104 -19.31 0.51 -1.53
CA PRO A 104 -18.17 -0.37 -1.25
C PRO A 104 -18.29 -1.76 -1.89
N ASP A 105 -19.51 -2.28 -2.03
CA ASP A 105 -19.75 -3.58 -2.66
C ASP A 105 -19.34 -3.60 -4.13
N GLU A 106 -19.69 -2.54 -4.89
CA GLU A 106 -19.24 -2.39 -6.28
C GLU A 106 -17.72 -2.30 -6.39
N PHE A 107 -17.06 -1.68 -5.41
CA PHE A 107 -15.61 -1.60 -5.36
C PHE A 107 -14.97 -2.96 -5.05
N LEU A 108 -15.51 -3.71 -4.09
CA LEU A 108 -14.95 -5.00 -3.65
C LEU A 108 -15.15 -6.13 -4.68
N GLN A 109 -16.21 -6.07 -5.49
CA GLN A 109 -16.56 -7.11 -6.46
C GLN A 109 -16.03 -6.85 -7.87
N GLN A 110 -15.27 -5.78 -8.07
CA GLN A 110 -14.74 -5.46 -9.40
C GLN A 110 -13.76 -6.53 -9.90
N SER A 111 -13.75 -6.77 -11.22
CA SER A 111 -12.87 -7.77 -11.85
C SER A 111 -11.42 -7.32 -11.98
N VAL A 112 -11.15 -6.01 -11.89
CA VAL A 112 -9.80 -5.46 -11.97
C VAL A 112 -9.27 -5.25 -10.56
N SER A 113 -8.25 -6.02 -10.20
CA SER A 113 -7.59 -5.83 -8.91
C SER A 113 -6.82 -4.51 -8.87
N LEU A 114 -7.22 -3.62 -7.96
CA LEU A 114 -6.44 -2.41 -7.65
C LEU A 114 -5.04 -2.77 -7.14
N PHE A 115 -4.90 -3.88 -6.41
CA PHE A 115 -3.60 -4.34 -5.91
C PHE A 115 -2.65 -4.63 -7.07
N GLN A 116 -3.14 -5.32 -8.11
CA GLN A 116 -2.34 -5.68 -9.28
C GLN A 116 -1.88 -4.48 -10.12
N LEU A 117 -2.56 -3.33 -9.98
CA LEU A 117 -2.12 -2.08 -10.60
C LEU A 117 -0.91 -1.47 -9.90
N PHE A 118 -0.60 -1.88 -8.67
CA PHE A 118 0.55 -1.40 -7.90
C PHE A 118 1.62 -2.47 -7.67
N TYR A 119 1.25 -3.75 -7.60
CA TYR A 119 2.12 -4.86 -7.20
C TYR A 119 1.83 -6.12 -8.01
N HIS A 120 2.82 -6.98 -8.24
CA HIS A 120 2.60 -8.31 -8.83
C HIS A 120 3.70 -9.29 -8.37
N PRO A 121 3.46 -10.62 -8.36
CA PRO A 121 2.37 -11.36 -9.03
C PRO A 121 1.08 -11.55 -8.22
N GLY A 122 1.04 -11.14 -6.95
CA GLY A 122 -0.09 -11.45 -6.08
C GLY A 122 -1.31 -10.55 -6.22
N ASP A 123 -2.23 -10.71 -5.27
CA ASP A 123 -3.53 -10.03 -5.25
C ASP A 123 -4.06 -9.85 -3.82
N ILE A 124 -5.12 -9.05 -3.67
CA ILE A 124 -5.98 -8.99 -2.49
C ILE A 124 -7.34 -9.58 -2.86
N ALA A 125 -7.62 -10.76 -2.34
CA ALA A 125 -8.86 -11.50 -2.61
C ALA A 125 -9.91 -11.26 -1.52
N LEU A 126 -11.17 -11.09 -1.92
CA LEU A 126 -12.32 -11.06 -1.00
C LEU A 126 -12.59 -12.50 -0.49
N VAL A 127 -12.47 -12.72 0.82
CA VAL A 127 -12.66 -14.05 1.44
C VAL A 127 -13.93 -14.16 2.27
N GLU A 128 -14.40 -13.05 2.83
CA GLU A 128 -15.70 -12.94 3.49
C GLU A 128 -16.38 -11.64 3.08
N HIS A 129 -17.70 -11.68 2.89
CA HIS A 129 -18.47 -10.51 2.47
C HIS A 129 -19.84 -10.49 3.15
N GLY A 130 -20.16 -9.36 3.75
CA GLY A 130 -21.46 -9.06 4.35
C GLY A 130 -21.92 -7.66 3.98
N ALA A 131 -23.13 -7.30 4.39
CA ALA A 131 -23.79 -6.06 3.93
C ALA A 131 -23.02 -4.76 4.25
N LYS A 132 -22.20 -4.76 5.30
CA LYS A 132 -21.43 -3.59 5.77
C LYS A 132 -20.03 -3.97 6.25
N SER A 133 -19.54 -5.12 5.82
CA SER A 133 -18.28 -5.68 6.26
C SER A 133 -17.70 -6.61 5.22
N ALA A 134 -16.38 -6.70 5.19
CA ALA A 134 -15.67 -7.65 4.36
C ALA A 134 -14.38 -8.10 5.04
N VAL A 135 -13.86 -9.25 4.66
CA VAL A 135 -12.49 -9.64 4.95
C VAL A 135 -11.79 -9.87 3.62
N VAL A 136 -10.61 -9.26 3.47
CA VAL A 136 -9.76 -9.46 2.30
C VAL A 136 -8.42 -10.05 2.71
N ARG A 137 -7.83 -10.87 1.83
CA ARG A 137 -6.62 -11.65 2.07
C ARG A 137 -5.56 -11.35 1.01
N LEU A 138 -4.32 -11.16 1.43
CA LEU A 138 -3.18 -11.13 0.52
C LEU A 138 -2.87 -12.54 0.01
N VAL A 139 -2.84 -12.72 -1.30
CA VAL A 139 -2.57 -14.01 -1.95
C VAL A 139 -1.44 -13.87 -2.96
N GLY A 140 -0.51 -14.83 -2.99
CA GLY A 140 0.58 -14.85 -3.98
C GLY A 140 1.57 -13.67 -3.89
N PHE A 141 1.60 -12.94 -2.78
CA PHE A 141 2.53 -11.84 -2.52
C PHE A 141 3.09 -11.95 -1.09
N ASP A 142 4.37 -11.67 -0.91
CA ASP A 142 5.01 -11.62 0.42
C ASP A 142 5.04 -10.16 0.90
N ALA A 143 4.48 -9.92 2.08
CA ALA A 143 4.40 -8.58 2.67
C ALA A 143 5.76 -7.99 3.04
N ARG A 144 6.78 -8.82 3.32
CA ARG A 144 8.18 -8.49 3.70
C ARG A 144 8.41 -7.55 4.90
N THR A 145 7.54 -6.60 5.20
CA THR A 145 7.73 -5.54 6.19
C THR A 145 6.40 -5.10 6.84
N PRO A 146 6.39 -4.79 8.15
CA PRO A 146 5.20 -4.25 8.81
C PRO A 146 4.68 -2.95 8.17
N ALA A 147 5.58 -2.15 7.58
CA ALA A 147 5.21 -0.93 6.89
C ALA A 147 4.24 -1.20 5.72
N PHE A 148 4.43 -2.29 4.98
CA PHE A 148 3.51 -2.69 3.92
C PHE A 148 2.13 -3.01 4.49
N CYS A 149 2.04 -3.85 5.53
CA CYS A 149 0.76 -4.22 6.11
C CYS A 149 -0.01 -3.01 6.66
N ARG A 150 0.69 -2.06 7.29
CA ARG A 150 0.10 -0.80 7.77
C ARG A 150 -0.34 0.12 6.63
N ARG A 151 0.42 0.19 5.52
CA ARG A 151 -0.01 0.93 4.33
C ARG A 151 -1.31 0.35 3.74
N GLN A 152 -1.47 -0.97 3.77
CA GLN A 152 -2.73 -1.59 3.32
C GLN A 152 -3.92 -1.21 4.21
N VAL A 153 -3.73 -1.08 5.54
CA VAL A 153 -4.79 -0.59 6.45
C VAL A 153 -5.32 0.77 5.99
N GLY A 154 -4.45 1.77 5.88
CA GLY A 154 -4.86 3.13 5.50
C GLY A 154 -5.32 3.23 4.05
N GLY A 155 -4.69 2.49 3.14
CA GLY A 155 -5.07 2.45 1.73
C GLY A 155 -6.46 1.85 1.52
N LEU A 156 -6.76 0.70 2.15
CA LEU A 156 -8.07 0.06 2.07
C LEU A 156 -9.15 0.93 2.70
N ALA A 157 -8.89 1.54 3.87
CA ALA A 157 -9.84 2.46 4.50
C ALA A 157 -10.17 3.62 3.55
N LYS A 158 -9.15 4.26 2.96
CA LYS A 158 -9.37 5.33 1.99
C LYS A 158 -10.09 4.86 0.72
N ALA A 159 -9.83 3.65 0.24
CA ALA A 159 -10.52 3.12 -0.92
C ALA A 159 -12.02 2.90 -0.66
N ILE A 160 -12.38 2.39 0.53
CA ILE A 160 -13.78 2.23 0.96
C ILE A 160 -14.47 3.58 1.12
N ASP A 161 -13.79 4.57 1.73
CA ASP A 161 -14.30 5.95 1.81
C ASP A 161 -14.65 6.51 0.42
N LEU A 162 -13.73 6.35 -0.55
CA LEU A 162 -13.91 6.84 -1.91
C LEU A 162 -15.00 6.09 -2.68
N ALA A 163 -15.29 4.84 -2.29
CA ALA A 163 -16.37 4.02 -2.81
C ALA A 163 -17.72 4.27 -2.11
N GLY A 164 -17.84 5.32 -1.31
CA GLY A 164 -19.09 5.72 -0.67
C GLY A 164 -19.35 5.05 0.69
N GLY A 165 -18.41 4.27 1.23
CA GLY A 165 -18.50 3.73 2.58
C GLY A 165 -18.21 4.81 3.62
N ALA A 166 -19.21 5.21 4.40
CA ALA A 166 -18.99 6.20 5.45
C ALA A 166 -18.36 5.57 6.70
N ALA A 167 -17.55 6.35 7.43
CA ALA A 167 -16.92 5.93 8.69
C ALA A 167 -16.24 4.56 8.57
N SER A 168 -15.44 4.38 7.51
CA SER A 168 -14.77 3.11 7.25
C SER A 168 -13.76 2.79 8.36
N GLU A 169 -13.69 1.52 8.73
CA GLU A 169 -12.71 0.99 9.67
C GLU A 169 -12.03 -0.21 9.03
N VAL A 170 -10.70 -0.24 9.11
CA VAL A 170 -9.91 -1.37 8.63
C VAL A 170 -8.99 -1.85 9.75
N ARG A 171 -8.96 -3.16 9.99
CA ARG A 171 -8.07 -3.80 10.97
C ARG A 171 -7.29 -4.91 10.31
N HIS A 172 -5.98 -4.95 10.54
CA HIS A 172 -5.15 -6.09 10.18
C HIS A 172 -5.38 -7.21 11.21
N VAL A 173 -6.00 -8.31 10.80
CA VAL A 173 -6.51 -9.36 11.71
C VAL A 173 -5.71 -10.66 11.66
N ARG A 174 -4.91 -10.86 10.61
CA ARG A 174 -3.93 -11.96 10.45
C ARG A 174 -2.68 -11.41 9.83
N CYS A 175 -1.51 -11.87 10.26
CA CYS A 175 -0.23 -11.36 9.79
C CYS A 175 0.78 -12.48 9.53
N ALA A 176 1.18 -12.65 8.28
CA ALA A 176 2.22 -13.62 7.91
C ALA A 176 3.57 -13.30 8.57
N LEU A 177 3.85 -12.02 8.83
CA LEU A 177 5.08 -11.60 9.54
C LEU A 177 5.05 -11.95 11.04
N GLU A 178 3.88 -12.26 11.59
CA GLU A 178 3.67 -12.71 12.98
C GLU A 178 3.43 -14.22 13.08
N GLY A 179 3.54 -14.95 11.96
CA GLY A 179 3.46 -16.41 11.92
C GLY A 179 2.12 -16.97 11.46
N ASP A 180 1.14 -16.15 11.09
CA ASP A 180 -0.06 -16.64 10.41
C ASP A 180 0.28 -17.13 8.98
N ALA A 181 -0.63 -17.91 8.37
CA ALA A 181 -0.43 -18.40 7.01
C ALA A 181 -0.54 -17.30 5.92
N PHE A 182 -1.19 -16.19 6.22
CA PHE A 182 -1.48 -15.09 5.29
C PHE A 182 -1.75 -13.78 6.05
N CYS A 183 -1.71 -12.67 5.32
CA CYS A 183 -2.20 -11.39 5.82
C CYS A 183 -3.68 -11.21 5.48
N GLU A 184 -4.48 -10.78 6.46
CA GLU A 184 -5.89 -10.43 6.27
C GLU A 184 -6.24 -9.09 6.90
N TRP A 185 -7.15 -8.39 6.24
CA TRP A 185 -7.74 -7.16 6.74
C TRP A 185 -9.25 -7.32 6.82
N SER A 186 -9.80 -7.03 7.98
CA SER A 186 -11.24 -6.86 8.19
C SER A 186 -11.59 -5.41 7.87
N LEU A 187 -12.64 -5.21 7.10
CA LEU A 187 -13.20 -3.92 6.70
C LEU A 187 -14.63 -3.80 7.23
N ALA A 188 -15.01 -2.61 7.69
CA ALA A 188 -16.38 -2.28 8.07
C ALA A 188 -16.72 -0.85 7.63
N TRP A 189 -18.00 -0.58 7.31
CA TRP A 189 -18.48 0.76 6.91
C TRP A 189 -19.94 1.00 7.33
N LYS A 190 -20.43 2.23 7.18
CA LYS A 190 -21.82 2.64 7.47
C LYS A 190 -22.60 2.99 6.22
#